data_AF-A0A2R6MIA0-F1
#
_entry.id   AF-A0A2R6MIA0-F1
#
_cell.length_a   1.000
_cell.length_b   1.000
_cell.length_c   1.000
_cell.angle_alpha   90.00
_cell.angle_beta   90.00
_cell.angle_gamma   90.00
#
_symmetry.space_group_name_H-M   'P 1'
#
loop_
_entity.id
_entity.type
_entity.pdbx_description
1 polymer ?
#
loop_
_entity_poly.entity_id
_entity_poly.type
_entity_poly.pdbx_seq_one_letter_code
_entity_poly.pdbx_strand_id
1 'polypeptide(L)'
;DLLRTAGELAERGQTERVDEDHVREAQEKIELDRVVEVVRTLPTQSKVVLFAVILLERNGAQNINTGEVYNIYRRLCDEIDADVLTQRRVTDLISELDMLGIVNAVVVSKGRYGRTKEMNLSVPVEETEAVLTSDSRLGDIEDAQPFVQARFDS
;
A
#
# COMPACT_ATOMS: atom_id res chain seq x y z
N ASP A 1 3.31 -19.66 13.60
CA ASP A 1 3.80 -18.56 14.45
C ASP A 1 2.85 -18.11 15.55
N LEU A 2 1.53 -18.11 15.33
CA LEU A 2 0.53 -17.56 16.26
C LEU A 2 0.76 -17.88 17.76
N LEU A 3 0.78 -19.17 18.13
CA LEU A 3 0.91 -19.56 19.55
C LEU A 3 2.26 -19.17 20.17
N ARG A 4 3.31 -19.11 19.35
CA ARG A 4 4.64 -18.66 19.80
C ARG A 4 4.63 -17.17 20.07
N THR A 5 4.15 -16.36 19.13
CA THR A 5 4.03 -14.90 19.29
C THR A 5 3.12 -14.53 20.45
N ALA A 6 2.00 -15.25 20.65
CA ALA A 6 1.10 -15.03 21.79
C ALA A 6 1.79 -15.32 23.14
N GLY A 7 2.60 -16.39 23.22
CA GLY A 7 3.42 -16.68 24.38
C GLY A 7 4.47 -15.59 24.66
N GLU A 8 5.14 -15.09 23.62
CA GLU A 8 6.11 -13.99 23.73
C GLU A 8 5.46 -12.68 24.20
N LEU A 9 4.22 -12.40 23.76
CA LEU A 9 3.46 -11.23 24.21
C LEU A 9 3.06 -11.34 25.68
N ALA A 10 2.60 -12.52 26.12
CA ALA A 10 2.28 -12.77 27.53
C ALA A 10 3.52 -12.63 28.44
N GLU A 11 4.66 -13.18 28.01
CA GLU A 11 5.92 -13.04 28.76
C GLU A 11 6.35 -11.58 28.88
N ARG A 12 6.23 -10.78 27.81
CA ARG A 12 6.51 -9.33 27.83
C ARG A 12 5.54 -8.55 28.71
N GLY A 13 4.27 -8.94 28.73
CA GLY A 13 3.23 -8.36 29.57
C GLY A 13 3.30 -8.79 31.04
N GLN A 14 4.25 -9.66 31.40
CA GLN A 14 4.38 -10.26 32.73
C GLN A 14 3.11 -11.00 33.20
N THR A 15 2.35 -11.55 32.27
CA THR A 15 1.16 -12.36 32.56
C THR A 15 1.55 -13.83 32.72
N GLU A 16 0.99 -14.50 33.74
CA GLU A 16 1.32 -15.91 34.04
C GLU A 16 0.70 -16.91 33.04
N ARG A 17 -0.26 -16.46 32.22
CA ARG A 17 -1.00 -17.30 31.28
C ARG A 17 -1.27 -16.53 29.99
N VAL A 18 -1.26 -17.23 28.87
CA VAL A 18 -1.77 -16.72 27.60
C VAL A 18 -3.29 -16.71 27.66
N ASP A 19 -3.87 -15.55 27.39
CA ASP A 19 -5.31 -15.36 27.23
C ASP A 19 -5.66 -15.01 25.77
N GLU A 20 -6.94 -14.80 25.49
CA GLU A 20 -7.42 -14.49 24.15
C GLU A 20 -6.89 -13.15 23.62
N ASP A 21 -6.60 -12.18 24.49
CA ASP A 21 -6.12 -10.86 24.09
C ASP A 21 -4.70 -11.01 23.49
N HIS A 22 -3.83 -11.78 24.13
CA HIS A 22 -2.50 -12.09 23.58
C HIS A 22 -2.56 -12.81 22.23
N VAL A 23 -3.58 -13.66 22.00
CA VAL A 23 -3.76 -14.35 20.71
C VAL A 23 -4.21 -13.38 19.62
N ARG A 24 -5.12 -12.44 19.94
CA ARG A 24 -5.57 -11.41 19.00
C ARG A 24 -4.42 -10.46 18.63
N GLU A 25 -3.67 -9.98 19.62
CA GLU A 25 -2.47 -9.15 19.38
C GLU A 25 -1.40 -9.89 18.57
N ALA A 26 -1.19 -11.18 18.85
CA ALA A 26 -0.26 -12.00 18.08
C ALA A 26 -0.69 -12.13 16.62
N GLN A 27 -1.99 -12.28 16.36
CA GLN A 27 -2.52 -12.35 15.02
C GLN A 27 -2.30 -11.04 14.27
N GLU A 28 -2.67 -9.90 14.85
CA GLU A 28 -2.48 -8.57 14.25
C GLU A 28 -1.01 -8.31 13.93
N LYS A 29 -0.11 -8.65 14.87
CA LYS A 29 1.33 -8.53 14.66
C LYS A 29 1.83 -9.40 13.51
N ILE A 30 1.39 -10.64 13.43
CA ILE A 30 1.79 -11.56 12.35
C ILE A 30 1.26 -11.06 11.00
N GLU A 31 0.04 -10.55 10.95
CA GLU A 31 -0.54 -9.97 9.75
C GLU A 31 0.26 -8.76 9.29
N LEU A 32 0.59 -7.85 10.21
CA LEU A 32 1.42 -6.68 9.92
C LEU A 32 2.83 -7.07 9.44
N ASP A 33 3.51 -7.99 10.15
CA ASP A 33 4.85 -8.46 9.79
C ASP A 33 4.86 -9.07 8.38
N ARG A 34 3.80 -9.79 8.01
CA ARG A 34 3.63 -10.36 6.67
C ARG A 34 3.46 -9.27 5.61
N VAL A 35 2.64 -8.24 5.87
CA VAL A 35 2.48 -7.11 4.95
C VAL A 35 3.82 -6.42 4.73
N VAL A 36 4.55 -6.13 5.81
CA VAL A 36 5.89 -5.51 5.78
C VAL A 36 6.85 -6.32 4.89
N GLU A 37 6.89 -7.64 5.06
CA GLU A 37 7.76 -8.52 4.27
C GLU A 37 7.40 -8.49 2.78
N VAL A 38 6.11 -8.61 2.45
CA VAL A 38 5.66 -8.56 1.06
C VAL A 38 6.02 -7.21 0.43
N VAL A 39 5.71 -6.10 1.10
CA VAL A 39 5.98 -4.75 0.59
C VAL A 39 7.49 -4.53 0.36
N ARG A 40 8.34 -5.00 1.28
CA ARG A 40 9.81 -4.92 1.12
C ARG A 40 10.32 -5.64 -0.12
N THR A 41 9.73 -6.79 -0.44
CA THR A 41 10.15 -7.64 -1.58
C THR A 41 9.55 -7.20 -2.92
N LEU A 42 8.62 -6.23 -2.93
CA LEU A 42 8.05 -5.71 -4.17
C LEU A 42 9.12 -5.08 -5.07
N PRO A 43 9.04 -5.31 -6.41
CA PRO A 43 9.83 -4.56 -7.38
C PRO A 43 9.56 -3.06 -7.29
N THR A 44 10.56 -2.24 -7.62
CA THR A 44 10.46 -0.76 -7.58
C THR A 44 9.20 -0.23 -8.24
N GLN A 45 8.88 -0.72 -9.44
CA GLN A 45 7.70 -0.26 -10.18
C GLN A 45 6.38 -0.58 -9.45
N SER A 46 6.27 -1.75 -8.81
CA SER A 46 5.11 -2.11 -7.98
C SER A 46 5.03 -1.24 -6.73
N LYS A 47 6.17 -0.90 -6.13
CA LYS A 47 6.22 0.01 -4.98
C LYS A 47 5.78 1.44 -5.34
N VAL A 48 6.19 1.97 -6.50
CA VAL A 48 5.73 3.29 -6.97
C VAL A 48 4.21 3.27 -7.22
N VAL A 49 3.66 2.19 -7.79
CA VAL A 49 2.21 2.04 -7.95
C VAL A 49 1.51 2.01 -6.59
N LEU A 50 2.01 1.23 -5.63
CA LEU A 50 1.43 1.17 -4.28
C LEU A 50 1.47 2.54 -3.60
N PHE A 51 2.58 3.26 -3.73
CA PHE A 51 2.73 4.60 -3.19
C PHE A 51 1.76 5.61 -3.81
N ALA A 52 1.49 5.48 -5.11
CA ALA A 52 0.45 6.28 -5.77
C ALA A 52 -0.94 6.03 -5.18
N VAL A 53 -1.28 4.79 -4.82
CA VAL A 53 -2.55 4.47 -4.15
C VAL A 53 -2.61 5.08 -2.74
N ILE A 54 -1.53 4.92 -1.95
CA ILE A 54 -1.41 5.52 -0.61
C ILE A 54 -1.62 7.03 -0.65
N LEU A 55 -0.99 7.71 -1.61
CA LEU A 55 -1.13 9.14 -1.75
C LEU A 55 -2.57 9.58 -2.05
N LEU A 56 -3.25 8.87 -2.94
CA LEU A 56 -4.65 9.17 -3.26
C LEU A 56 -5.54 8.97 -2.03
N GLU A 57 -5.33 7.88 -1.29
CA GLU A 57 -6.11 7.57 -0.08
C GLU A 57 -5.88 8.59 1.04
N ARG A 58 -4.62 9.00 1.28
CA ARG A 58 -4.27 10.07 2.26
C ARG A 58 -4.88 11.42 1.91
N ASN A 59 -5.06 11.71 0.61
CA ASN A 59 -5.73 12.92 0.14
C ASN A 59 -7.26 12.79 0.12
N GLY A 60 -7.81 11.74 0.73
CA GLY A 60 -9.25 11.56 0.91
C GLY A 60 -9.97 11.09 -0.36
N ALA A 61 -9.25 10.62 -1.39
CA ALA A 61 -9.87 10.07 -2.57
C ALA A 61 -10.69 8.83 -2.20
N GLN A 62 -11.95 8.83 -2.59
CA GLN A 62 -12.86 7.69 -2.43
C GLN A 62 -13.05 7.02 -3.79
N ASN A 63 -13.08 5.69 -3.84
CA ASN A 63 -13.24 4.92 -5.07
C ASN A 63 -12.13 5.19 -6.11
N ILE A 64 -10.87 5.10 -5.68
CA ILE A 64 -9.69 5.37 -6.50
C ILE A 64 -9.74 4.54 -7.78
N ASN A 65 -9.62 5.18 -8.94
CA ASN A 65 -9.65 4.50 -10.22
C ASN A 65 -8.26 4.34 -10.86
N THR A 66 -8.15 3.41 -11.80
CA THR A 66 -6.87 3.10 -12.49
C THR A 66 -6.25 4.30 -13.19
N GLY A 67 -7.06 5.24 -13.69
CA GLY A 67 -6.57 6.47 -14.32
C GLY A 67 -5.91 7.42 -13.32
N GLU A 68 -6.50 7.57 -12.14
CA GLU A 68 -5.94 8.37 -11.04
C GLU A 68 -4.61 7.81 -10.58
N VAL A 69 -4.55 6.50 -10.30
CA VAL A 69 -3.31 5.81 -9.92
C VAL A 69 -2.24 6.01 -10.97
N TYR A 70 -2.57 5.84 -12.26
CA TYR A 70 -1.60 6.00 -13.34
C TYR A 70 -1.06 7.43 -13.46
N ASN A 71 -1.89 8.44 -13.22
CA ASN A 71 -1.47 9.84 -13.26
C ASN A 71 -0.49 10.17 -12.13
N ILE A 72 -0.73 9.66 -10.92
CA ILE A 72 0.18 9.85 -9.79
C ILE A 72 1.45 9.04 -9.96
N TYR A 73 1.34 7.77 -10.36
CA TYR A 73 2.47 6.90 -10.70
C TYR A 73 3.43 7.58 -11.68
N ARG A 74 2.92 8.17 -12.78
CA ARG A 74 3.78 8.85 -13.76
C ARG A 74 4.58 9.99 -13.14
N ARG A 75 3.93 10.81 -12.33
CA ARG A 75 4.58 11.93 -11.64
C ARG A 75 5.66 11.42 -10.70
N LEU A 76 5.37 10.37 -9.93
CA LEU A 76 6.35 9.76 -9.03
C LEU A 76 7.56 9.21 -9.79
N CYS A 77 7.36 8.60 -10.96
CA CYS A 77 8.45 8.17 -11.83
C CYS A 77 9.33 9.34 -12.28
N ASP A 78 8.73 10.47 -12.65
CA ASP A 78 9.47 11.67 -13.06
C ASP A 78 10.34 12.23 -11.91
N GLU A 79 9.86 12.20 -10.66
CA GLU A 79 10.60 12.69 -9.49
C GLU A 79 11.81 11.80 -9.13
N ILE A 80 11.72 10.48 -9.34
CA ILE A 80 12.80 9.52 -9.02
C ILE A 80 13.65 9.12 -10.23
N ASP A 81 13.51 9.82 -11.36
CA ASP A 81 14.19 9.51 -12.63
C ASP A 81 14.04 8.03 -13.05
N ALA A 82 12.82 7.50 -12.93
CA ALA A 82 12.47 6.15 -13.33
C ALA A 82 11.70 6.09 -14.64
N ASP A 83 11.90 5.02 -15.40
CA ASP A 83 11.12 4.78 -16.61
C ASP A 83 9.63 4.63 -16.29
N VAL A 84 8.80 5.37 -17.03
CA VAL A 84 7.34 5.30 -16.95
C VAL A 84 6.83 4.09 -17.73
N LEU A 85 6.18 3.15 -17.04
CA LEU A 85 5.50 2.03 -17.67
C LEU A 85 4.19 2.46 -18.36
N THR A 86 3.74 1.65 -19.33
CA THR A 86 2.44 1.87 -19.96
C THR A 86 1.29 1.72 -18.96
N GLN A 87 0.17 2.41 -19.20
CA GLN A 87 -1.04 2.28 -18.39
C GLN A 87 -1.54 0.84 -18.26
N ARG A 88 -1.40 0.04 -19.33
CA ARG A 88 -1.72 -1.40 -19.31
C ARG A 88 -0.87 -2.12 -18.27
N ARG A 89 0.46 -1.93 -18.29
CA ARG A 89 1.35 -2.59 -17.34
C ARG A 89 1.09 -2.15 -15.91
N VAL A 90 0.78 -0.87 -15.67
CA VAL A 90 0.37 -0.38 -14.34
C VAL A 90 -0.92 -1.06 -13.87
N THR A 91 -1.87 -1.30 -14.77
CA THR A 91 -3.10 -2.05 -14.45
C THR A 91 -2.79 -3.52 -14.07
N ASP A 92 -1.81 -4.14 -14.74
CA ASP A 92 -1.34 -5.48 -14.38
C ASP A 92 -0.70 -5.46 -12.98
N LEU A 93 0.15 -4.47 -12.68
CA LEU A 93 0.76 -4.29 -11.35
C LEU A 93 -0.29 -4.08 -10.24
N ILE A 94 -1.34 -3.31 -10.49
CA ILE A 94 -2.47 -3.17 -9.55
C ILE A 94 -3.14 -4.53 -9.30
N SER A 95 -3.29 -5.35 -10.34
CA SER A 95 -3.87 -6.68 -10.20
C SER A 95 -2.92 -7.65 -9.47
N GLU A 96 -1.61 -7.49 -9.62
CA GLU A 96 -0.60 -8.21 -8.83
C GLU A 96 -0.69 -7.81 -7.34
N LEU A 97 -0.82 -6.53 -7.02
CA LEU A 97 -1.05 -6.04 -5.65
C LEU A 97 -2.36 -6.55 -5.04
N ASP A 98 -3.41 -6.67 -5.86
CA ASP A 98 -4.71 -7.26 -5.48
C ASP A 98 -4.58 -8.75 -5.14
N MET A 99 -3.82 -9.51 -5.94
CA MET A 99 -3.52 -10.92 -5.65
C MET A 99 -2.72 -11.11 -4.36
N LEU A 100 -1.89 -10.13 -3.99
CA LEU A 100 -1.15 -10.13 -2.72
C LEU A 100 -2.01 -9.70 -1.52
N GLY A 101 -3.24 -9.24 -1.75
CA GLY A 101 -4.13 -8.73 -0.71
C GLY A 101 -3.73 -7.37 -0.15
N ILE A 102 -2.89 -6.60 -0.88
CA ILE A 102 -2.44 -5.27 -0.47
C ILE A 102 -3.46 -4.22 -0.87
N VAL A 103 -4.02 -4.37 -2.07
CA VAL A 103 -5.07 -3.52 -2.64
C VAL A 103 -6.31 -4.38 -2.82
N ASN A 104 -7.50 -3.80 -2.74
CA ASN A 104 -8.72 -4.45 -3.20
C ASN A 104 -9.23 -3.73 -4.45
N ALA A 105 -9.22 -4.36 -5.62
CA ALA A 105 -9.56 -3.73 -6.90
C ALA A 105 -10.78 -4.37 -7.58
N VAL A 106 -11.95 -3.72 -7.51
CA VAL A 106 -13.21 -4.21 -8.05
C VAL A 106 -13.53 -3.57 -9.41
N VAL A 107 -13.94 -4.37 -10.40
CA VAL A 107 -14.38 -3.85 -11.70
C VAL A 107 -15.81 -3.31 -11.61
N VAL A 108 -15.99 -2.02 -11.87
CA VAL A 108 -17.27 -1.33 -11.85
C VAL A 108 -17.66 -0.91 -13.27
N SER A 109 -18.91 -1.15 -13.65
CA SER A 109 -19.49 -0.68 -14.91
C SER A 109 -20.03 0.73 -14.74
N LYS A 110 -19.61 1.65 -15.60
CA LYS A 110 -20.11 3.04 -15.68
C LYS A 110 -21.04 3.24 -16.88
N GLY A 111 -21.66 2.17 -17.38
CA GLY A 111 -22.57 2.21 -18.54
C GLY A 111 -21.86 2.69 -19.81
N ARG A 112 -22.37 3.75 -20.45
CA ARG A 112 -21.79 4.30 -21.69
C ARG A 112 -20.36 4.84 -21.51
N TYR A 113 -19.94 5.09 -20.28
CA TYR A 113 -18.58 5.56 -19.94
C TYR A 113 -17.58 4.41 -19.76
N GLY A 114 -17.98 3.17 -20.06
CA GLY A 114 -17.10 2.01 -20.03
C GLY A 114 -17.03 1.33 -18.67
N ARG A 115 -15.92 0.64 -18.42
CA ARG A 115 -15.64 -0.11 -17.18
C ARG A 115 -14.32 0.38 -16.61
N THR A 116 -14.25 0.53 -15.29
CA THR A 116 -13.01 0.86 -14.59
C THR A 116 -12.83 -0.07 -13.41
N LYS A 117 -11.60 -0.21 -12.91
CA LYS A 117 -11.38 -0.71 -11.55
C LYS A 117 -11.49 0.45 -10.58
N GLU A 118 -12.23 0.25 -9.50
CA GLU A 118 -12.21 1.07 -8.29
C GLU A 118 -11.43 0.29 -7.23
N MET A 119 -10.60 0.96 -6.45
CA MET A 119 -9.74 0.30 -5.47
C MET A 119 -9.50 1.10 -4.20
N ASN A 120 -9.16 0.39 -3.13
CA ASN A 120 -8.74 0.93 -1.84
C ASN A 120 -7.62 0.06 -1.26
N LEU A 121 -6.84 0.57 -0.31
CA LEU A 121 -5.89 -0.26 0.42
C LEU A 121 -6.62 -1.27 1.31
N SER A 122 -6.05 -2.47 1.39
CA SER A 122 -6.49 -3.55 2.28
C SER A 122 -5.56 -3.74 3.47
N VAL A 123 -4.53 -2.90 3.56
CA VAL A 123 -3.48 -2.95 4.57
C VAL A 123 -3.37 -1.61 5.30
N PRO A 124 -2.84 -1.58 6.54
CA PRO A 124 -2.65 -0.34 7.28
C PRO A 124 -1.79 0.67 6.51
N VAL A 125 -2.32 1.88 6.31
CA VAL A 125 -1.73 2.90 5.42
C VAL A 125 -0.40 3.41 5.99
N GLU A 126 -0.38 3.78 7.27
CA GLU A 126 0.77 4.40 7.92
C GLU A 126 1.99 3.46 7.95
N GLU A 127 1.78 2.20 8.30
CA GLU A 127 2.83 1.20 8.38
C GLU A 127 3.33 0.80 6.99
N THR A 128 2.42 0.65 6.02
CA THR A 128 2.79 0.34 4.63
C THR A 128 3.61 1.47 4.03
N GLU A 129 3.23 2.71 4.28
CA GLU A 129 3.96 3.90 3.85
C GLU A 129 5.36 3.96 4.47
N ALA A 130 5.47 3.77 5.79
CA ALA A 130 6.76 3.78 6.49
C ALA A 130 7.73 2.72 5.92
N VAL A 131 7.22 1.55 5.52
CA VAL A 131 8.04 0.52 4.87
C VAL A 131 8.49 0.98 3.48
N LEU A 132 7.61 1.61 2.70
CA LEU A 132 7.94 2.12 1.37
C LEU A 132 8.97 3.23 1.41
N THR A 133 8.82 4.21 2.31
CA THR A 133 9.75 5.35 2.38
C THR A 133 11.10 4.99 2.98
N SER A 134 11.17 3.91 3.76
CA SER A 134 12.44 3.32 4.19
C SER A 134 13.28 2.73 3.04
N ASP A 135 12.69 2.50 1.86
CA ASP A 135 13.40 2.05 0.68
C ASP A 135 14.18 3.21 0.05
N SER A 136 15.50 3.05 -0.08
CA SER A 136 16.42 4.06 -0.63
C SER A 136 15.99 4.69 -1.96
N ARG A 137 15.21 3.99 -2.81
CA ARG A 137 14.75 4.53 -4.10
C ARG A 137 13.47 5.36 -4.00
N LEU A 138 12.74 5.25 -2.89
CA LEU A 138 11.50 5.99 -2.62
C LEU A 138 11.69 7.02 -1.51
N GLY A 139 12.76 6.92 -0.73
CA GLY A 139 13.15 7.95 0.25
C GLY A 139 13.29 9.33 -0.39
N ASP A 140 13.79 9.41 -1.63
CA ASP A 140 13.87 10.65 -2.42
C ASP A 140 12.49 11.28 -2.71
N ILE A 141 11.41 10.50 -2.60
CA ILE A 141 10.03 10.97 -2.83
C ILE A 141 9.48 11.72 -1.62
N GLU A 142 9.93 11.46 -0.39
CA GLU A 142 9.46 12.23 0.78
C GLU A 142 9.78 13.73 0.63
N ASP A 143 10.90 14.07 0.00
CA ASP A 143 11.24 15.47 -0.33
C ASP A 143 10.37 16.03 -1.47
N ALA A 144 9.83 15.17 -2.33
CA ALA A 144 8.95 15.54 -3.45
C ALA A 144 7.45 15.62 -3.06
N GLN A 145 7.03 14.97 -1.97
CA GLN A 145 5.68 15.00 -1.39
C GLN A 145 5.04 16.41 -1.34
N PRO A 146 5.76 17.47 -0.89
CA PRO A 146 5.20 18.82 -0.80
C PRO A 146 4.67 19.35 -2.14
N PHE A 147 5.30 18.96 -3.25
CA PHE A 147 4.93 19.41 -4.60
C PHE A 147 3.74 18.64 -5.18
N VAL A 148 3.61 17.36 -4.84
CA VAL A 148 2.46 16.54 -5.26
C VAL A 148 1.19 17.06 -4.57
N GLN A 149 1.26 17.35 -3.27
CA GLN A 149 0.12 17.86 -2.48
C GLN A 149 -0.35 19.24 -2.96
N ALA A 150 0.57 20.16 -3.24
CA ALA A 150 0.24 21.49 -3.77
C ALA A 150 -0.51 21.49 -5.12
N ARG A 151 -0.44 20.38 -5.87
CA ARG A 151 -1.12 20.20 -7.17
C ARG A 151 -2.45 19.46 -7.07
N PHE A 152 -2.77 18.86 -5.92
CA PHE A 152 -4.09 18.32 -5.64
C PHE A 152 -5.06 19.41 -5.16
N ASP A 153 -4.53 20.52 -4.63
CA ASP A 153 -5.29 21.70 -4.18
C ASP A 153 -5.69 22.68 -5.32
N SER A 154 -5.75 22.20 -6.58
CA SER A 154 -6.05 23.01 -7.78
C SER A 154 -7.42 22.71 -8.39
#